data_AF-A0A8K0UW32-F1
#
_entry.id   AF-A0A8K0UW32-F1
#
_cell.length_a   1.000
_cell.length_b   1.000
_cell.length_c   1.000
_cell.angle_alpha   90.00
_cell.angle_beta   90.00
_cell.angle_gamma   90.00
#
_symmetry.space_group_name_H-M   'P 1'
#
loop_
_entity.id
_entity.type
_entity.pdbx_description
1 polymer ?
#
loop_
_entity_poly.entity_id
_entity_poly.type
_entity_poly.pdbx_seq_one_letter_code
_entity_poly.pdbx_strand_id
1 'polypeptide(L)'
;MPVTTIHFDAILFDMDGTLVDSTDGVVGAWQTFAQTYPGIDVEDILSSAHGVRTVENLRRYCGVTDPDELEAEAVRFEEAIVQSASLPGRKGIVQLPGVKEAMRELLPGRKLPHPCWAICTSATRKYATSALTASGIPIPDVFIAAEDVTEGKPKPDPYLKGAEGCGVDPRRCLVVEDAPNGIRSGKSAGCKTLALTTTHSKEQVQESEPDYIVENLSSVSFKRAETGGVDVTINHD
;
A
#
# COMPACT_ATOMS: atom_id res chain seq x y z
N MET A 1 -0.88 20.66 20.23
CA MET A 1 0.18 20.05 19.38
C MET A 1 0.11 20.75 18.02
N PRO A 2 1.22 20.93 17.29
CA PRO A 2 1.15 21.59 15.99
C PRO A 2 0.25 20.74 15.07
N VAL A 3 -0.74 21.38 14.47
CA VAL A 3 -1.63 20.80 13.48
C VAL A 3 -1.27 21.44 12.16
N THR A 4 -1.01 20.64 11.14
CA THR A 4 -0.68 21.14 9.81
C THR A 4 -1.77 20.70 8.85
N THR A 5 -2.43 21.67 8.19
CA THR A 5 -3.40 21.41 7.12
C THR A 5 -2.79 21.80 5.78
N ILE A 6 -2.77 20.87 4.84
CA ILE A 6 -2.17 21.03 3.51
C ILE A 6 -3.17 20.55 2.46
N HIS A 7 -3.21 21.26 1.34
CA HIS A 7 -4.07 20.92 0.22
C HIS A 7 -3.34 20.05 -0.81
N PHE A 8 -3.99 18.98 -1.25
CA PHE A 8 -3.53 18.09 -2.32
C PHE A 8 -4.64 17.83 -3.34
N ASP A 9 -4.26 17.64 -4.61
CA ASP A 9 -5.25 17.37 -5.67
C ASP A 9 -5.72 15.92 -5.63
N ALA A 10 -4.85 14.99 -5.22
CA ALA A 10 -5.20 13.58 -5.03
C ALA A 10 -4.37 12.92 -3.91
N ILE A 11 -4.97 11.91 -3.29
CA ILE A 11 -4.31 11.05 -2.31
C ILE A 11 -4.07 9.67 -2.91
N LEU A 12 -2.82 9.22 -2.96
CA LEU A 12 -2.42 7.94 -3.52
C LEU A 12 -2.04 7.01 -2.37
N PHE A 13 -2.86 6.01 -2.08
CA PHE A 13 -2.63 5.08 -0.98
C PHE A 13 -1.88 3.85 -1.48
N ASP A 14 -0.90 3.37 -0.72
CA ASP A 14 -0.59 1.95 -0.72
C ASP A 14 -1.74 1.13 -0.07
N MET A 15 -1.68 -0.20 -0.15
CA MET A 15 -2.70 -1.09 0.38
C MET A 15 -2.25 -1.87 1.62
N ASP A 16 -1.32 -2.82 1.50
CA ASP A 16 -0.91 -3.73 2.57
C ASP A 16 -0.01 -3.01 3.58
N GLY A 17 -0.43 -2.93 4.84
CA GLY A 17 0.27 -2.15 5.86
C GLY A 17 -0.17 -0.68 5.89
N THR A 18 -0.84 -0.17 4.85
CA THR A 18 -1.34 1.20 4.80
C THR A 18 -2.85 1.31 5.02
N LEU A 19 -3.65 0.59 4.23
CA LEU A 19 -5.11 0.53 4.33
C LEU A 19 -5.59 -0.75 5.00
N VAL A 20 -4.92 -1.87 4.72
CA VAL A 20 -5.29 -3.19 5.25
C VAL A 20 -4.18 -3.75 6.10
N ASP A 21 -4.56 -4.42 7.17
CA ASP A 21 -3.67 -5.27 7.94
C ASP A 21 -3.79 -6.71 7.41
N SER A 22 -2.83 -7.10 6.58
CA SER A 22 -2.70 -8.45 6.00
C SER A 22 -1.60 -9.28 6.67
N THR A 23 -1.02 -8.78 7.77
CA THR A 23 0.20 -9.31 8.41
C THR A 23 0.13 -10.81 8.68
N ASP A 24 -0.94 -11.28 9.33
CA ASP A 24 -1.10 -12.71 9.67
C ASP A 24 -1.07 -13.57 8.40
N GLY A 25 -1.73 -13.10 7.34
CA GLY A 25 -1.78 -13.78 6.04
C GLY A 25 -0.39 -13.87 5.41
N VAL A 26 0.32 -12.74 5.33
CA VAL A 26 1.67 -12.65 4.72
C VAL A 26 2.66 -13.55 5.48
N VAL A 27 2.66 -13.49 6.81
CA VAL A 27 3.50 -14.36 7.66
C VAL A 27 3.23 -15.83 7.36
N GLY A 28 1.95 -16.22 7.29
CA GLY A 28 1.58 -17.61 7.03
C GLY A 28 1.86 -18.09 5.60
N ALA A 29 1.76 -17.20 4.62
CA ALA A 29 2.17 -17.48 3.24
C ALA A 29 3.67 -17.76 3.16
N TRP A 30 4.50 -16.93 3.79
CA TRP A 30 5.94 -17.17 3.87
C TRP A 30 6.30 -18.45 4.64
N GLN A 31 5.60 -18.75 5.74
CA GLN A 31 5.77 -20.03 6.46
C GLN A 31 5.41 -21.24 5.58
N THR A 32 4.40 -21.11 4.74
CA THR A 32 4.02 -22.16 3.77
C THR A 32 5.10 -22.32 2.70
N PHE A 33 5.63 -21.20 2.19
CA PHE A 33 6.67 -21.21 1.16
C PHE A 33 8.00 -21.73 1.69
N ALA A 34 8.34 -21.48 2.95
CA ALA A 34 9.53 -22.03 3.61
C ALA A 34 9.54 -23.57 3.67
N GLN A 35 8.37 -24.23 3.55
CA GLN A 35 8.29 -25.69 3.43
C GLN A 35 8.64 -26.19 2.03
N THR A 36 8.48 -25.34 1.02
CA THR A 36 8.72 -25.67 -0.40
C THR A 36 10.12 -25.26 -0.84
N TYR A 37 10.57 -24.09 -0.39
CA TYR A 37 11.84 -23.48 -0.77
C TYR A 37 12.80 -23.48 0.43
N PRO A 38 13.83 -24.34 0.44
CA PRO A 38 14.78 -24.42 1.53
C PRO A 38 15.65 -23.17 1.60
N GLY A 39 15.98 -22.73 2.82
CA GLY A 39 16.87 -21.59 3.06
C GLY A 39 16.17 -20.23 3.17
N ILE A 40 14.83 -20.21 3.10
CA ILE A 40 14.04 -19.02 3.44
C ILE A 40 14.11 -18.74 4.94
N ASP A 41 14.53 -17.53 5.30
CA ASP A 41 14.35 -16.95 6.62
C ASP A 41 13.14 -16.01 6.59
N VAL A 42 12.04 -16.44 7.21
CA VAL A 42 10.78 -15.67 7.22
C VAL A 42 10.94 -14.34 7.96
N GLU A 43 11.75 -14.30 9.03
CA GLU A 43 11.94 -13.08 9.82
C GLU A 43 12.73 -12.04 9.02
N ASP A 44 13.79 -12.46 8.35
CA ASP A 44 14.59 -11.59 7.46
C ASP A 44 13.75 -11.05 6.29
N ILE A 45 12.92 -11.90 5.68
CA ILE A 45 12.01 -11.50 4.60
C ILE A 45 11.02 -10.45 5.09
N LEU A 46 10.35 -10.69 6.22
CA LEU A 46 9.40 -9.72 6.77
C LEU A 46 10.08 -8.39 7.12
N SER A 47 11.37 -8.37 7.47
CA SER A 47 12.07 -7.11 7.72
C SER A 47 12.38 -6.28 6.47
N SER A 48 12.34 -6.89 5.27
CA SER A 48 12.96 -6.31 4.05
C SER A 48 12.10 -6.37 2.78
N ALA A 49 11.04 -7.18 2.74
CA ALA A 49 10.25 -7.50 1.56
C ALA A 49 9.00 -6.60 1.37
N HIS A 50 8.66 -5.78 2.35
CA HIS A 50 7.44 -4.96 2.34
C HIS A 50 7.46 -3.89 1.24
N GLY A 51 6.29 -3.66 0.65
CA GLY A 51 6.09 -2.73 -0.47
C GLY A 51 6.68 -3.19 -1.79
N VAL A 52 7.30 -4.37 -1.88
CA VAL A 52 7.91 -4.93 -3.11
C VAL A 52 6.95 -5.90 -3.79
N ARG A 53 7.02 -6.04 -5.13
CA ARG A 53 6.15 -6.97 -5.85
C ARG A 53 6.41 -8.41 -5.43
N THR A 54 5.35 -9.21 -5.34
CA THR A 54 5.44 -10.63 -4.99
C THR A 54 6.45 -11.37 -5.88
N VAL A 55 6.40 -11.13 -7.20
CA VAL A 55 7.33 -11.72 -8.18
C VAL A 55 8.81 -11.35 -7.91
N GLU A 56 9.09 -10.14 -7.41
CA GLU A 56 10.46 -9.72 -7.10
C GLU A 56 10.98 -10.37 -5.82
N ASN A 57 10.10 -10.50 -4.81
CA ASN A 57 10.41 -11.22 -3.58
C ASN A 57 10.63 -12.73 -3.84
N LEU A 58 9.78 -13.37 -4.64
CA LEU A 58 9.94 -14.79 -4.98
C LEU A 58 11.24 -15.04 -5.75
N ARG A 59 11.61 -14.15 -6.68
CA ARG A 59 12.90 -14.25 -7.37
C ARG A 59 14.08 -14.16 -6.40
N ARG A 60 14.01 -13.24 -5.43
CA ARG A 60 15.08 -12.98 -4.47
C ARG A 60 15.23 -14.10 -3.43
N TYR A 61 14.12 -14.55 -2.85
CA TYR A 61 14.15 -15.42 -1.68
C TYR A 61 13.87 -16.90 -2.00
N CYS A 62 13.11 -17.18 -3.07
CA CYS A 62 12.81 -18.55 -3.49
C CYS A 62 13.69 -19.00 -4.67
N GLY A 63 14.44 -18.10 -5.30
CA GLY A 63 15.30 -18.41 -6.45
C GLY A 63 14.55 -18.74 -7.74
N VAL A 64 13.25 -18.45 -7.81
CA VAL A 64 12.42 -18.69 -8.99
C VAL A 64 12.80 -17.68 -10.07
N THR A 65 13.23 -18.15 -11.23
CA THR A 65 13.74 -17.27 -12.31
C THR A 65 13.01 -17.42 -13.62
N ASP A 66 12.34 -18.56 -13.85
CA ASP A 66 11.48 -18.75 -15.00
C ASP A 66 10.25 -17.83 -14.90
N PRO A 67 9.94 -17.03 -15.95
CA PRO A 67 8.84 -16.07 -15.89
C PRO A 67 7.46 -16.70 -15.66
N ASP A 68 7.17 -17.84 -16.27
CA ASP A 68 5.87 -18.49 -16.16
C ASP A 68 5.72 -19.13 -14.76
N GLU A 69 6.79 -19.74 -14.25
CA GLU A 69 6.84 -20.23 -12.87
C GLU A 69 6.69 -19.10 -11.85
N LEU A 70 7.32 -17.95 -12.08
CA LEU A 70 7.27 -16.80 -11.17
C LEU A 70 5.85 -16.25 -11.03
N GLU A 71 5.13 -16.17 -12.14
CA GLU A 71 3.72 -15.73 -12.15
C GLU A 71 2.84 -16.75 -11.42
N ALA A 72 3.01 -18.05 -11.70
CA ALA A 72 2.27 -19.11 -11.03
C ALA A 72 2.52 -19.11 -9.51
N GLU A 73 3.77 -18.93 -9.09
CA GLU A 73 4.17 -18.88 -7.69
C GLU A 73 3.70 -17.59 -7.01
N ALA A 74 3.63 -16.45 -7.72
CA ALA A 74 3.04 -15.23 -7.18
C ALA A 74 1.56 -15.40 -6.88
N VAL A 75 0.81 -16.02 -7.80
CA VAL A 75 -0.60 -16.36 -7.56
C VAL A 75 -0.73 -17.33 -6.38
N ARG A 76 0.09 -18.38 -6.31
CA ARG A 76 0.09 -19.35 -5.20
C ARG A 76 0.41 -18.69 -3.86
N PHE A 77 1.37 -17.77 -3.85
CA PHE A 77 1.76 -17.03 -2.65
C PHE A 77 0.61 -16.19 -2.13
N GLU A 78 -0.02 -15.41 -3.01
CA GLU A 78 -1.09 -14.51 -2.60
C GLU A 78 -2.40 -15.24 -2.25
N GLU A 79 -2.67 -16.39 -2.88
CA GLU A 79 -3.73 -17.29 -2.43
C GLU A 79 -3.44 -17.83 -1.03
N ALA A 80 -2.18 -18.18 -0.73
CA ALA A 80 -1.77 -18.58 0.60
C ALA A 80 -1.95 -17.45 1.63
N ILE A 81 -1.78 -16.17 1.26
CA ILE A 81 -2.07 -15.03 2.15
C ILE A 81 -3.55 -15.07 2.58
N VAL A 82 -4.48 -15.15 1.63
CA VAL A 82 -5.93 -15.13 1.90
C VAL A 82 -6.35 -16.36 2.71
N GLN A 83 -5.87 -17.54 2.32
CA GLN A 83 -6.15 -18.79 3.05
C GLN A 83 -5.63 -18.73 4.47
N SER A 84 -4.38 -18.28 4.63
CA SER A 84 -3.74 -18.24 5.93
C SER A 84 -4.35 -17.17 6.82
N ALA A 85 -4.77 -16.02 6.30
CA ALA A 85 -5.49 -15.01 7.07
C ALA A 85 -6.85 -15.52 7.58
N SER A 86 -7.47 -16.46 6.86
CA SER A 86 -8.79 -17.02 7.18
C SER A 86 -8.77 -18.18 8.20
N LEU A 87 -7.58 -18.59 8.67
CA LEU A 87 -7.47 -19.69 9.63
C LEU A 87 -8.07 -19.32 11.01
N PRO A 88 -8.66 -20.30 11.74
CA PRO A 88 -9.21 -20.06 13.06
C PRO A 88 -8.21 -19.43 14.03
N GLY A 89 -8.63 -18.40 14.75
CA GLY A 89 -7.81 -17.68 15.73
C GLY A 89 -7.00 -16.51 15.17
N ARG A 90 -7.05 -16.25 13.86
CA ARG A 90 -6.48 -15.06 13.24
C ARG A 90 -7.52 -13.97 13.05
N LYS A 91 -7.06 -12.72 12.91
CA LYS A 91 -7.94 -11.55 12.76
C LYS A 91 -8.55 -11.42 11.36
N GLY A 92 -8.01 -12.14 10.37
CA GLY A 92 -8.37 -11.96 8.96
C GLY A 92 -7.60 -10.79 8.33
N ILE A 93 -8.02 -10.40 7.12
CA ILE A 93 -7.57 -9.16 6.47
C ILE A 93 -8.56 -8.06 6.84
N VAL A 94 -8.11 -7.10 7.64
CA VAL A 94 -8.97 -6.08 8.27
C VAL A 94 -8.46 -4.67 7.95
N GLN A 95 -9.29 -3.65 8.15
CA GLN A 95 -8.87 -2.25 7.99
C GLN A 95 -7.94 -1.83 9.13
N LEU A 96 -6.92 -1.03 8.82
CA LEU A 96 -6.08 -0.38 9.82
C LEU A 96 -6.81 0.80 10.50
N PRO A 97 -6.37 1.23 11.70
CA PRO A 97 -6.97 2.35 12.40
C PRO A 97 -7.02 3.64 11.55
N GLY A 98 -8.16 4.33 11.56
CA GLY A 98 -8.41 5.58 10.82
C GLY A 98 -8.82 5.41 9.35
N VAL A 99 -8.71 4.20 8.79
CA VAL A 99 -9.05 3.94 7.38
C VAL A 99 -10.54 4.14 7.13
N LYS A 100 -11.40 3.70 8.04
CA LYS A 100 -12.86 3.87 7.92
C LYS A 100 -13.25 5.33 7.83
N GLU A 101 -12.66 6.17 8.68
CA GLU A 101 -12.87 7.62 8.71
C GLU A 101 -12.33 8.26 7.43
N ALA A 102 -11.11 7.91 7.00
CA ALA A 102 -10.53 8.38 5.75
C ALA A 102 -11.43 8.06 4.54
N MET A 103 -11.87 6.80 4.41
CA MET A 103 -12.74 6.37 3.33
C MET A 103 -14.08 7.10 3.37
N ARG A 104 -14.67 7.34 4.55
CA ARG A 104 -15.93 8.09 4.66
C ARG A 104 -15.81 9.50 4.08
N GLU A 105 -14.71 10.19 4.34
CA GLU A 105 -14.49 11.57 3.84
C GLU A 105 -14.09 11.60 2.36
N LEU A 106 -13.45 10.54 1.87
CA LEU A 106 -13.03 10.38 0.48
C LEU A 106 -14.10 9.76 -0.43
N LEU A 107 -15.28 9.41 0.08
CA LEU A 107 -16.40 8.84 -0.66
C LEU A 107 -17.63 9.78 -0.65
N PRO A 108 -18.56 9.65 -1.63
CA PRO A 108 -18.50 8.77 -2.79
C PRO A 108 -17.58 9.31 -3.89
N GLY A 109 -16.81 8.44 -4.54
CA GLY A 109 -16.07 8.75 -5.78
C GLY A 109 -16.98 9.07 -6.98
N ARG A 110 -18.28 8.77 -6.90
CA ARG A 110 -19.21 8.94 -8.02
C ARG A 110 -19.76 10.37 -8.12
N LYS A 111 -19.41 11.02 -9.24
CA LYS A 111 -19.88 12.32 -9.80
C LYS A 111 -18.93 13.52 -9.64
N LEU A 112 -17.62 13.32 -9.73
CA LEU A 112 -16.68 14.41 -10.07
C LEU A 112 -15.95 14.06 -11.38
N PRO A 113 -15.51 15.05 -12.17
CA PRO A 113 -14.82 14.79 -13.44
C PRO A 113 -13.48 14.04 -13.27
N HIS A 114 -12.89 14.05 -12.06
CA HIS A 114 -11.63 13.38 -11.74
C HIS A 114 -11.67 12.75 -10.32
N PRO A 115 -11.27 11.48 -10.13
CA PRO A 115 -11.15 10.85 -8.81
C PRO A 115 -10.09 11.53 -7.94
N CYS A 116 -10.42 11.86 -6.68
CA CYS A 116 -9.50 12.54 -5.75
C CYS A 116 -8.61 11.59 -4.94
N TRP A 117 -8.67 10.28 -5.22
CA TRP A 117 -7.82 9.29 -4.59
C TRP A 117 -7.65 8.04 -5.46
N ALA A 118 -6.59 7.30 -5.19
CA ALA A 118 -6.26 6.04 -5.85
C ALA A 118 -5.65 5.04 -4.86
N ILE A 119 -5.66 3.76 -5.24
CA ILE A 119 -4.78 2.74 -4.63
C ILE A 119 -3.69 2.38 -5.62
N CYS A 120 -2.44 2.35 -5.15
CA CYS A 120 -1.24 1.96 -5.89
C CYS A 120 -0.48 0.88 -5.10
N THR A 121 -0.70 -0.39 -5.42
CA THR A 121 -0.16 -1.54 -4.69
C THR A 121 0.86 -2.33 -5.51
N SER A 122 1.79 -2.98 -4.81
CA SER A 122 2.73 -3.94 -5.38
C SER A 122 2.15 -5.36 -5.51
N ALA A 123 0.94 -5.60 -5.02
CA ALA A 123 0.29 -6.90 -5.12
C ALA A 123 -0.48 -7.06 -6.44
N THR A 124 -0.78 -8.31 -6.81
CA THR A 124 -1.61 -8.55 -8.01
C THR A 124 -3.01 -7.99 -7.82
N ARG A 125 -3.67 -7.65 -8.93
CA ARG A 125 -5.06 -7.16 -8.90
C ARG A 125 -6.00 -8.19 -8.27
N LYS A 126 -5.77 -9.48 -8.52
CA LYS A 126 -6.59 -10.58 -7.99
C LYS A 126 -6.57 -10.56 -6.46
N TYR A 127 -5.39 -10.59 -5.86
CA TYR A 127 -5.25 -10.55 -4.41
C TYR A 127 -5.75 -9.24 -3.81
N ALA A 128 -5.34 -8.11 -4.39
CA ALA A 128 -5.72 -6.81 -3.85
C ALA A 128 -7.24 -6.61 -3.86
N THR A 129 -7.94 -7.09 -4.90
CA THR A 129 -9.41 -7.10 -4.92
C THR A 129 -10.00 -7.97 -3.79
N SER A 130 -9.42 -9.15 -3.53
CA SER A 130 -9.85 -10.02 -2.42
C SER A 130 -9.58 -9.39 -1.06
N ALA A 131 -8.42 -8.77 -0.85
CA ALA A 131 -8.05 -8.09 0.38
C ALA A 131 -8.96 -6.88 0.69
N LEU A 132 -9.25 -6.06 -0.33
CA LEU A 132 -10.20 -4.94 -0.21
C LEU A 132 -11.62 -5.44 0.11
N THR A 133 -12.06 -6.52 -0.55
CA THR A 133 -13.38 -7.12 -0.28
C THR A 133 -13.47 -7.66 1.14
N ALA A 134 -12.45 -8.40 1.61
CA ALA A 134 -12.41 -8.98 2.94
C ALA A 134 -12.38 -7.91 4.05
N SER A 135 -11.65 -6.81 3.83
CA SER A 135 -11.58 -5.68 4.75
C SER A 135 -12.78 -4.73 4.66
N GLY A 136 -13.61 -4.85 3.63
CA GLY A 136 -14.76 -3.97 3.40
C GLY A 136 -14.39 -2.57 2.88
N ILE A 137 -13.20 -2.41 2.31
CA ILE A 137 -12.78 -1.19 1.62
C ILE A 137 -13.30 -1.25 0.18
N PRO A 138 -13.97 -0.19 -0.32
CA PRO A 138 -14.46 -0.20 -1.70
C PRO A 138 -13.31 -0.18 -2.71
N ILE A 139 -13.51 -0.86 -3.84
CA ILE A 139 -12.59 -0.77 -4.98
C ILE A 139 -12.58 0.68 -5.50
N PRO A 140 -11.41 1.33 -5.61
CA PRO A 140 -11.33 2.71 -6.08
C PRO A 140 -11.57 2.80 -7.59
N ASP A 141 -11.95 3.99 -8.06
CA ASP A 141 -12.07 4.29 -9.48
C ASP A 141 -10.69 4.26 -10.18
N VAL A 142 -9.62 4.60 -9.46
CA VAL A 142 -8.22 4.51 -9.90
C VAL A 142 -7.50 3.45 -9.08
N PHE A 143 -7.17 2.33 -9.72
CA PHE A 143 -6.60 1.15 -9.05
C PHE A 143 -5.40 0.59 -9.81
N ILE A 144 -4.20 0.94 -9.35
CA ILE A 144 -2.93 0.50 -9.90
C ILE A 144 -2.42 -0.72 -9.11
N ALA A 145 -2.26 -1.85 -9.78
CA ALA A 145 -1.75 -3.10 -9.26
C ALA A 145 -0.41 -3.49 -9.91
N ALA A 146 0.19 -4.59 -9.49
CA ALA A 146 1.50 -5.06 -9.96
C ALA A 146 1.60 -5.18 -11.49
N GLU A 147 0.52 -5.63 -12.13
CA GLU A 147 0.43 -5.88 -13.57
C GLU A 147 0.35 -4.60 -14.40
N ASP A 148 0.02 -3.47 -13.77
CA ASP A 148 -0.16 -2.19 -14.45
C ASP A 148 1.15 -1.45 -14.67
N VAL A 149 2.26 -1.89 -14.08
CA VAL A 149 3.54 -1.17 -14.08
C VAL A 149 4.66 -2.04 -14.63
N THR A 150 5.61 -1.38 -15.31
CA THR A 150 6.81 -2.06 -15.78
C THR A 150 7.76 -2.28 -14.61
N GLU A 151 8.07 -1.20 -13.88
CA GLU A 151 8.91 -1.26 -12.68
C GLU A 151 8.09 -1.05 -11.39
N GLY A 152 8.21 -1.97 -10.44
CA GLY A 152 7.58 -1.85 -9.12
C GLY A 152 8.32 -0.88 -8.19
N LYS A 153 7.76 -0.64 -7.00
CA LYS A 153 8.42 0.13 -5.94
C LYS A 153 9.80 -0.48 -5.65
N PRO A 154 10.90 0.29 -5.54
CA PRO A 154 10.94 1.74 -5.29
C PRO A 154 10.92 2.63 -6.54
N LYS A 155 10.70 2.09 -7.74
CA LYS A 155 10.54 2.92 -8.95
C LYS A 155 9.23 3.70 -8.93
N PRO A 156 9.16 4.87 -9.59
CA PRO A 156 8.04 5.79 -9.44
C PRO A 156 6.77 5.38 -10.21
N ASP A 157 6.86 4.38 -11.10
CA ASP A 157 5.78 3.99 -12.02
C ASP A 157 4.41 3.85 -11.35
N PRO A 158 4.25 3.18 -10.19
CA PRO A 158 2.94 3.01 -9.58
C PRO A 158 2.26 4.34 -9.23
N TYR A 159 3.03 5.28 -8.65
CA TYR A 159 2.49 6.57 -8.23
C TYR A 159 2.35 7.57 -9.37
N LEU A 160 3.22 7.51 -10.38
CA LEU A 160 3.03 8.28 -11.62
C LEU A 160 1.73 7.87 -12.32
N LYS A 161 1.48 6.56 -12.42
CA LYS A 161 0.26 6.02 -13.04
C LYS A 161 -0.98 6.30 -12.19
N GLY A 162 -0.86 6.29 -10.86
CA GLY A 162 -1.93 6.70 -9.95
C GLY A 162 -2.31 8.17 -10.12
N ALA A 163 -1.33 9.07 -10.18
CA ALA A 163 -1.55 10.50 -10.44
C ALA A 163 -2.16 10.73 -11.83
N GLU A 164 -1.68 10.02 -12.86
CA GLU A 164 -2.25 10.06 -14.21
C GLU A 164 -3.73 9.61 -14.22
N GLY A 165 -4.06 8.51 -13.55
CA GLY A 165 -5.44 8.03 -13.43
C GLY A 165 -6.37 9.01 -12.70
N CYS A 166 -5.82 9.78 -11.75
CA CYS A 166 -6.52 10.89 -11.10
C CYS A 166 -6.54 12.18 -11.96
N GLY A 167 -5.80 12.24 -13.07
CA GLY A 167 -5.74 13.42 -13.95
C GLY A 167 -5.00 14.62 -13.35
N VAL A 168 -4.03 14.39 -12.46
CA VAL A 168 -3.33 15.44 -11.69
C VAL A 168 -1.81 15.34 -11.84
N ASP A 169 -1.13 16.45 -11.54
CA ASP A 169 0.34 16.47 -11.46
C ASP A 169 0.81 15.74 -10.18
N PRO A 170 1.75 14.78 -10.26
CA PRO A 170 2.23 14.05 -9.07
C PRO A 170 2.80 14.98 -7.99
N ARG A 171 3.32 16.16 -8.34
CA ARG A 171 3.80 17.17 -7.37
C ARG A 171 2.70 17.77 -6.51
N ARG A 172 1.43 17.55 -6.89
CA ARG A 172 0.23 17.94 -6.15
C ARG A 172 -0.45 16.75 -5.47
N CYS A 173 0.19 15.59 -5.46
CA CYS A 173 -0.29 14.39 -4.78
C CYS A 173 0.38 14.19 -3.42
N LEU A 174 -0.38 13.58 -2.50
CA LEU A 174 0.15 12.96 -1.29
C LEU A 174 0.13 11.45 -1.46
N VAL A 175 1.29 10.81 -1.33
CA VAL A 175 1.42 9.36 -1.19
C VAL A 175 1.33 9.01 0.28
N VAL A 176 0.48 8.04 0.63
CA VAL A 176 0.40 7.46 1.98
C VAL A 176 0.96 6.04 1.93
N GLU A 177 1.96 5.76 2.75
CA GLU A 177 2.78 4.55 2.67
C GLU A 177 3.30 4.11 4.03
N ASP A 178 3.55 2.82 4.22
CA ASP A 178 4.15 2.24 5.42
C ASP A 178 5.54 1.64 5.18
N ALA A 179 5.96 1.49 3.92
CA ALA A 179 7.19 0.81 3.56
C ALA A 179 8.28 1.77 3.01
N PRO A 180 9.56 1.60 3.41
CA PRO A 180 10.69 2.38 2.88
C PRO A 180 10.76 2.42 1.34
N ASN A 181 10.54 1.29 0.67
CA ASN A 181 10.53 1.23 -0.80
C ASN A 181 9.41 2.06 -1.41
N GLY A 182 8.24 2.05 -0.78
CA GLY A 182 7.08 2.81 -1.20
C GLY A 182 7.25 4.30 -1.00
N ILE A 183 7.80 4.73 0.14
CA ILE A 183 8.16 6.12 0.40
C ILE A 183 9.14 6.62 -0.67
N ARG A 184 10.19 5.85 -0.97
CA ARG A 184 11.15 6.19 -2.04
C ARG A 184 10.50 6.27 -3.42
N SER A 185 9.55 5.39 -3.72
CA SER A 185 8.76 5.43 -4.96
C SER A 185 7.94 6.70 -5.07
N GLY A 186 7.21 7.09 -4.01
CA GLY A 186 6.41 8.31 -3.98
C GLY A 186 7.26 9.57 -4.16
N LYS A 187 8.41 9.64 -3.46
CA LYS A 187 9.36 10.75 -3.63
C LYS A 187 9.95 10.80 -5.04
N SER A 188 10.30 9.65 -5.61
CA SER A 188 10.86 9.56 -6.97
C SER A 188 9.84 9.97 -8.05
N ALA A 189 8.53 9.80 -7.77
CA ALA A 189 7.46 10.30 -8.62
C ALA A 189 7.25 11.82 -8.51
N GLY A 190 7.88 12.47 -7.52
CA GLY A 190 7.74 13.90 -7.23
C GLY A 190 6.60 14.23 -6.26
N CYS A 191 5.94 13.22 -5.68
CA CYS A 191 4.87 13.41 -4.69
C CYS A 191 5.43 13.85 -3.34
N LYS A 192 4.56 14.46 -2.52
CA LYS A 192 4.77 14.49 -1.06
C LYS A 192 4.45 13.11 -0.49
N THR A 193 5.11 12.72 0.59
CA THR A 193 4.88 11.41 1.23
C THR A 193 4.55 11.53 2.72
N LEU A 194 3.49 10.85 3.14
CA LEU A 194 3.14 10.59 4.52
C LEU A 194 3.46 9.13 4.84
N ALA A 195 4.44 8.90 5.72
CA ALA A 195 4.78 7.59 6.21
C ALA A 195 3.93 7.20 7.43
N LEU A 196 3.48 5.94 7.44
CA LEU A 196 2.85 5.28 8.57
C LEU A 196 3.86 4.32 9.23
N THR A 197 3.81 4.20 10.56
CA THR A 197 4.65 3.24 11.30
C THR A 197 3.88 1.99 11.70
N THR A 198 2.98 1.55 10.83
CA THR A 198 2.11 0.36 10.98
C THR A 198 2.86 -0.95 10.77
N THR A 199 3.82 -0.96 9.85
CA THR A 199 4.64 -2.14 9.51
C THR A 199 6.08 -1.99 9.97
N HIS A 200 6.69 -0.82 9.73
CA HIS A 200 8.09 -0.55 10.06
C HIS A 200 8.20 0.44 11.22
N SER A 201 9.32 0.41 11.94
CA SER A 201 9.62 1.38 12.98
C SER A 201 9.76 2.79 12.41
N LYS A 202 9.60 3.79 13.27
CA LYS A 202 9.80 5.20 12.92
C LYS A 202 11.19 5.44 12.32
N GLU A 203 12.22 4.82 12.88
CA GLU A 203 13.60 4.92 12.42
C GLU A 203 13.76 4.38 10.99
N GLN A 204 13.18 3.20 10.71
CA GLN A 204 13.26 2.57 9.39
C GLN A 204 12.58 3.41 8.31
N VAL A 205 11.41 3.99 8.59
CA VAL A 205 10.73 4.87 7.61
C VAL A 205 11.44 6.21 7.47
N GLN A 206 12.01 6.75 8.55
CA GLN A 206 12.74 8.03 8.56
C GLN A 206 13.96 8.00 7.64
N GLU A 207 14.63 6.85 7.47
CA GLU A 207 15.75 6.67 6.52
C GLU A 207 15.34 6.91 5.05
N SER A 208 14.06 6.78 4.73
CA SER A 208 13.52 7.11 3.40
C SER A 208 13.09 8.58 3.28
N GLU A 209 13.31 9.37 4.33
CA GLU A 209 13.09 10.82 4.41
C GLU A 209 11.67 11.25 3.97
N PRO A 210 10.60 10.70 4.55
CA PRO A 210 9.24 11.14 4.22
C PRO A 210 9.02 12.60 4.67
N ASP A 211 8.09 13.31 4.00
CA ASP A 211 7.71 14.67 4.40
C ASP A 211 6.97 14.70 5.75
N TYR A 212 6.20 13.65 6.05
CA TYR A 212 5.42 13.52 7.27
C TYR A 212 5.49 12.09 7.80
N ILE A 213 5.39 11.92 9.12
CA ILE A 213 5.34 10.61 9.78
C ILE A 213 4.24 10.64 10.85
N VAL A 214 3.40 9.62 10.86
CA VAL A 214 2.38 9.36 11.90
C VAL A 214 2.33 7.86 12.19
N GLU A 215 1.72 7.47 13.30
CA GLU A 215 1.57 6.04 13.63
C GLU A 215 0.68 5.32 12.62
N ASN A 216 -0.51 5.87 12.37
CA ASN A 216 -1.52 5.35 11.46
C ASN A 216 -2.49 6.48 11.05
N LEU A 217 -3.50 6.16 10.25
CA LEU A 217 -4.45 7.15 9.74
C LEU A 217 -5.37 7.76 10.81
N SER A 218 -5.39 7.27 12.06
CA SER A 218 -6.15 7.91 13.15
C SER A 218 -5.62 9.31 13.49
N SER A 219 -4.35 9.59 13.20
CA SER A 219 -3.72 10.90 13.40
C SER A 219 -3.92 11.85 12.20
N VAL A 220 -4.72 11.45 11.20
CA VAL A 220 -4.91 12.20 9.96
C VAL A 220 -6.40 12.37 9.69
N SER A 221 -6.81 13.58 9.32
CA SER A 221 -8.15 13.79 8.77
C SER A 221 -8.06 14.27 7.33
N PHE A 222 -8.92 13.70 6.49
CA PHE A 222 -9.10 14.07 5.10
C PHE A 222 -10.41 14.83 5.00
N LYS A 223 -10.44 15.90 4.22
CA LYS A 223 -11.67 16.61 3.90
C LYS A 223 -11.63 17.02 2.45
N ARG A 224 -12.61 16.59 1.66
CA ARG A 224 -12.74 17.08 0.28
C ARG A 224 -12.95 18.59 0.29
N ALA A 225 -12.16 19.30 -0.50
CA ALA A 225 -12.29 20.74 -0.65
C ALA A 225 -13.36 21.08 -1.69
N GLU A 226 -14.09 22.18 -1.47
CA GLU A 226 -15.12 22.66 -2.41
C GLU A 226 -14.54 23.02 -3.78
N THR A 227 -13.27 23.41 -3.81
CA THR A 227 -12.51 23.77 -5.03
C THR A 227 -11.96 22.58 -5.81
N GLY A 228 -12.25 21.35 -5.36
CA GLY A 228 -11.58 20.13 -5.83
C GLY A 228 -10.35 19.80 -4.99
N GLY A 229 -9.93 18.53 -5.01
CA GLY A 229 -8.84 18.02 -4.15
C GLY A 229 -9.27 17.70 -2.72
N VAL A 230 -8.29 17.57 -1.84
CA VAL A 230 -8.43 17.11 -0.45
C VAL A 230 -7.54 17.94 0.46
N ASP A 231 -8.14 18.54 1.48
CA ASP A 231 -7.42 19.12 2.60
C ASP A 231 -7.06 17.99 3.58
N VAL A 232 -5.76 17.84 3.83
CA VAL A 232 -5.21 16.83 4.72
C VAL A 232 -4.71 17.52 5.97
N THR A 233 -5.26 17.16 7.12
CA THR A 233 -4.83 17.67 8.42
C THR A 233 -4.10 16.59 9.19
N ILE A 234 -2.84 16.84 9.50
CA ILE A 234 -1.95 15.91 10.21
C ILE A 234 -1.80 16.39 11.64
N ASN A 235 -2.16 15.53 12.59
CA ASN A 235 -1.95 15.73 14.02
C ASN A 235 -0.59 15.13 14.37
N HIS A 236 0.38 15.99 14.67
CA HIS A 236 1.67 15.55 15.18
C HIS A 236 1.52 15.22 16.67
N ASP A 237 1.99 14.04 17.07
CA ASP A 237 2.20 13.67 18.48
C ASP A 237 3.42 14.39 19.08
#